data_AF-A0A916QMZ9-F1
#
_entry.id   AF-A0A916QMZ9-F1
#
_cell.length_a   1.000
_cell.length_b   1.000
_cell.length_c   1.000
_cell.angle_alpha   90.00
_cell.angle_beta   90.00
_cell.angle_gamma   90.00
#
_symmetry.space_group_name_H-M   'P 1'
#
loop_
_entity.id
_entity.type
_entity.pdbx_description
1 polymer ?
#
loop_
_entity_poly.entity_id
_entity_poly.type
_entity_poly.pdbx_seq_one_letter_code
_entity_poly.pdbx_strand_id
1 'polypeptide(L)'
;MNLIKNIYNKFNPFNPLPAHDPAYVNCSEVRGDDNIFKEVGKTIIYSDEPTCQLYTGHRGVGKSTELLRLEDYLQKNGCFVVYFPATEGDIDELDVQYTDIILACTRNILEKLQAYASPNLLLDWLQSRWHELKDLALSDMEF
;
A
#
# COMPACT_ATOMS: atom_id res chain seq x y z
N MET A 1 21.40 27.36 13.71
CA MET A 1 20.90 26.08 13.16
C MET A 1 20.99 26.17 11.64
N ASN A 2 21.70 25.27 10.96
CA ASN A 2 22.08 25.39 9.54
C ASN A 2 20.86 25.26 8.61
N LEU A 3 20.61 26.24 7.73
CA LEU A 3 19.53 26.23 6.73
C LEU A 3 19.46 24.93 5.93
N ILE A 4 20.62 24.35 5.58
CA ILE A 4 20.72 23.09 4.83
C ILE A 4 20.09 21.94 5.61
N LYS A 5 20.29 21.88 6.93
CA LYS A 5 19.68 20.86 7.79
C LYS A 5 18.15 20.98 7.80
N ASN A 6 17.64 22.20 7.82
CA ASN A 6 16.19 22.45 7.79
C ASN A 6 15.59 22.04 6.44
N ILE A 7 16.27 22.35 5.32
CA ILE A 7 15.85 21.91 3.99
C ILE A 7 15.87 20.38 3.90
N TYR A 8 16.98 19.73 4.27
CA TYR A 8 17.08 18.27 4.25
C TYR A 8 15.95 17.59 5.04
N ASN A 9 15.66 18.06 6.25
CA ASN A 9 14.60 17.49 7.08
C ASN A 9 13.19 17.76 6.52
N LYS A 10 13.00 18.82 5.74
CA LYS A 10 11.75 19.10 5.04
C LYS A 10 11.57 18.26 3.77
N PHE A 11 12.66 17.87 3.13
CA PHE A 11 12.67 17.10 1.88
C PHE A 11 13.40 15.76 2.05
N ASN A 12 13.12 15.03 3.14
CA ASN A 12 13.74 13.74 3.37
C ASN A 12 13.40 12.79 2.20
N PRO A 13 14.37 12.38 1.36
CA PRO A 13 14.11 11.65 0.12
C PRO A 13 13.62 10.21 0.36
N PHE A 14 13.67 9.74 1.61
CA PHE A 14 13.19 8.41 2.00
C PHE A 14 11.73 8.40 2.42
N ASN A 15 11.10 9.57 2.61
CA ASN A 15 9.70 9.66 2.97
C ASN A 15 8.88 10.00 1.72
N PRO A 16 7.84 9.21 1.38
CA PRO A 16 6.93 9.59 0.32
C PRO A 16 6.12 10.83 0.72
N LEU A 17 5.70 11.59 -0.29
CA LEU A 17 4.81 12.73 -0.05
C LEU A 17 3.36 12.22 0.07
N PRO A 18 2.58 12.66 1.07
CA PRO A 18 1.17 12.35 1.16
C PRO A 18 0.37 12.94 -0.01
N ALA A 19 -0.83 12.41 -0.22
CA ALA A 19 -1.77 13.02 -1.15
C ALA A 19 -2.00 14.49 -0.78
N HIS A 20 -1.89 15.38 -1.77
CA HIS A 20 -2.01 16.84 -1.65
C HIS A 20 -0.86 17.57 -0.94
N ASP A 21 0.30 16.94 -0.75
CA ASP A 21 1.46 17.67 -0.25
C ASP A 21 1.82 18.85 -1.19
N PRO A 22 1.94 20.08 -0.68
CA PRO A 22 2.26 21.26 -1.50
C PRO A 22 3.67 21.21 -2.12
N ALA A 23 4.56 20.34 -1.63
CA ALA A 23 5.87 20.11 -2.22
C ALA A 23 5.82 19.22 -3.47
N TYR A 24 4.67 18.60 -3.78
CA TYR A 24 4.53 17.79 -4.98
C TYR A 24 4.64 18.63 -6.25
N VAL A 25 5.50 18.21 -7.17
CA VAL A 25 5.65 18.82 -8.50
C VAL A 25 5.28 17.79 -9.56
N ASN A 26 4.29 18.11 -10.39
CA ASN A 26 3.92 17.25 -11.50
C ASN A 26 4.97 17.38 -12.62
N CYS A 27 5.68 16.29 -12.89
CA CYS A 27 6.68 16.20 -13.95
C CYS A 27 6.24 15.34 -15.14
N SER A 28 4.93 15.06 -15.30
CA SER A 28 4.43 14.20 -16.39
C SER A 28 4.81 14.71 -17.78
N GLU A 29 4.83 16.03 -18.00
CA GLU A 29 5.21 16.62 -19.29
C GLU A 29 6.62 16.22 -19.76
N VAL A 30 7.53 15.92 -18.82
CA VAL A 30 8.93 15.61 -19.12
C VAL A 30 9.29 14.14 -18.85
N ARG A 31 8.41 13.36 -18.24
CA ARG A 31 8.61 11.93 -17.93
C ARG A 31 7.89 10.99 -18.89
N GLY A 32 7.17 11.54 -19.87
CA GLY A 32 6.15 10.81 -20.62
C GLY A 32 4.80 10.97 -19.92
N ASP A 33 3.69 10.89 -20.66
CA ASP A 33 2.31 11.07 -20.15
C ASP A 33 1.86 9.95 -19.17
N ASP A 34 2.81 9.39 -18.43
CA ASP A 34 2.66 8.43 -17.34
C ASP A 34 1.69 9.03 -16.32
N ASN A 35 0.57 8.34 -16.15
CA ASN A 35 -0.47 8.76 -15.24
C ASN A 35 -1.04 7.54 -14.54
N ILE A 36 -0.62 7.37 -13.30
CA ILE A 36 -1.02 6.23 -12.46
C ILE A 36 -2.55 6.12 -12.33
N PHE A 37 -3.29 7.23 -12.38
CA PHE A 37 -4.76 7.20 -12.33
C PHE A 37 -5.36 6.61 -13.61
N LYS A 38 -4.76 6.88 -14.78
CA LYS A 38 -5.21 6.33 -16.06
C LYS A 38 -4.85 4.84 -16.19
N GLU A 39 -3.64 4.46 -15.79
CA GLU A 39 -3.10 3.11 -16.03
C GLU A 39 -3.52 2.10 -14.97
N VAL A 40 -3.40 2.48 -13.70
CA VAL A 40 -3.73 1.61 -12.55
C VAL A 40 -5.13 1.93 -12.05
N GLY A 41 -5.43 3.22 -11.80
CA GLY A 41 -6.69 3.64 -11.18
C GLY A 41 -7.93 3.25 -11.98
N LYS A 42 -7.95 3.48 -13.30
CA LYS A 42 -9.08 3.08 -14.15
C LYS A 42 -9.25 1.57 -14.22
N THR A 43 -8.16 0.82 -14.25
CA THR A 43 -8.22 -0.65 -14.26
C THR A 43 -8.88 -1.17 -13.00
N ILE A 44 -8.54 -0.61 -11.83
CA ILE A 44 -9.17 -0.97 -10.55
C ILE A 44 -10.65 -0.58 -10.53
N ILE A 45 -11.01 0.63 -10.98
CA ILE A 45 -12.37 1.15 -10.88
C ILE A 45 -13.34 0.44 -11.83
N TYR A 46 -12.90 0.10 -13.04
CA TYR A 46 -13.80 -0.41 -14.09
C TYR A 46 -13.81 -1.92 -14.25
N SER A 47 -12.92 -2.66 -13.57
CA SER A 47 -12.92 -4.11 -13.66
C SER A 47 -13.96 -4.72 -12.74
N ASP A 48 -14.81 -5.57 -13.29
CA ASP A 48 -15.74 -6.41 -12.52
C ASP A 48 -15.04 -7.65 -11.90
N GLU A 49 -13.79 -7.91 -12.29
CA GLU A 49 -13.00 -9.06 -11.85
C GLU A 49 -11.81 -8.59 -10.98
N PRO A 50 -11.30 -9.45 -10.07
CA PRO A 50 -10.09 -9.13 -9.32
C PRO A 50 -8.89 -8.91 -10.26
N THR A 51 -8.18 -7.81 -10.07
CA THR A 51 -7.00 -7.46 -10.87
C THR A 51 -5.75 -7.28 -9.99
N CYS A 52 -4.58 -7.44 -10.60
CA CYS A 52 -3.29 -7.20 -9.96
C CYS A 52 -2.42 -6.39 -10.91
N GLN A 53 -1.86 -5.28 -10.42
CA GLN A 53 -1.00 -4.40 -11.21
C GLN A 53 0.39 -4.32 -10.57
N LEU A 54 1.41 -4.49 -11.39
CA LEU A 54 2.80 -4.31 -11.00
C LEU A 54 3.27 -2.91 -11.40
N TYR A 55 3.47 -2.04 -10.42
CA TYR A 55 3.97 -0.68 -10.62
C TYR A 55 5.46 -0.59 -10.25
N THR A 56 6.34 -0.54 -11.24
CA THR A 56 7.80 -0.67 -11.05
C THR A 56 8.58 0.60 -11.41
N GLY A 57 9.87 0.61 -11.04
CA GLY A 57 10.80 1.70 -11.35
C GLY A 57 11.93 1.80 -10.33
N HIS A 58 12.95 2.61 -10.60
CA HIS A 58 14.12 2.73 -9.70
C HIS A 58 13.77 3.29 -8.31
N ARG A 59 14.61 3.02 -7.31
CA ARG A 59 14.46 3.62 -5.97
C ARG A 59 14.57 5.15 -6.08
N GLY A 60 13.71 5.87 -5.37
CA GLY A 60 13.72 7.34 -5.33
C GLY A 60 13.03 8.06 -6.51
N VAL A 61 12.41 7.35 -7.46
CA VAL A 61 11.71 8.01 -8.59
C VAL A 61 10.32 8.57 -8.26
N GLY A 62 9.82 8.30 -7.04
CA GLY A 62 8.53 8.81 -6.54
C GLY A 62 7.39 7.79 -6.52
N LYS A 63 7.64 6.49 -6.72
CA LYS A 63 6.58 5.48 -6.80
C LYS A 63 5.63 5.47 -5.60
N SER A 64 6.17 5.47 -4.38
CA SER A 64 5.37 5.47 -3.16
C SER A 64 4.53 6.74 -3.02
N THR A 65 5.06 7.89 -3.47
CA THR A 65 4.28 9.14 -3.56
C THR A 65 3.12 9.01 -4.56
N GLU A 66 3.36 8.44 -5.73
CA GLU A 66 2.30 8.20 -6.73
C GLU A 66 1.24 7.21 -6.22
N LEU A 67 1.62 6.18 -5.46
CA LEU A 67 0.70 5.24 -4.82
C LEU A 67 -0.17 5.91 -3.74
N LEU A 68 0.38 6.81 -2.91
CA LEU A 68 -0.42 7.57 -1.93
C LEU A 68 -1.40 8.52 -2.60
N ARG A 69 -1.01 9.11 -3.74
CA ARG A 69 -1.94 9.90 -4.57
C ARG A 69 -3.02 9.02 -5.19
N LEU A 70 -2.68 7.80 -5.63
CA LEU A 70 -3.63 6.82 -6.14
C LEU A 70 -4.62 6.36 -5.07
N GLU A 71 -4.16 6.15 -3.83
CA GLU A 71 -5.02 5.83 -2.68
C GLU A 71 -6.13 6.88 -2.52
N ASP A 72 -5.77 8.17 -2.43
CA ASP A 72 -6.75 9.27 -2.32
C ASP A 72 -7.71 9.31 -3.51
N TYR A 73 -7.18 9.14 -4.73
CA TYR A 73 -8.00 9.09 -5.94
C TYR A 73 -9.03 7.94 -5.90
N LEU A 74 -8.61 6.74 -5.54
CA LEU A 74 -9.48 5.56 -5.46
C LEU A 74 -10.54 5.73 -4.35
N GLN A 75 -10.16 6.25 -3.18
CA GLN A 75 -11.09 6.53 -2.09
C GLN A 75 -12.18 7.53 -2.51
N LYS A 76 -11.81 8.60 -3.22
CA LYS A 76 -12.77 9.57 -3.78
C LYS A 76 -13.70 8.98 -4.84
N ASN A 77 -13.31 7.88 -5.46
CA ASN A 77 -14.13 7.13 -6.43
C ASN A 77 -14.87 5.96 -5.78
N GLY A 78 -14.97 5.90 -4.45
CA GLY A 78 -15.81 4.94 -3.72
C GLY A 78 -15.11 3.64 -3.35
N CYS A 79 -13.80 3.51 -3.57
CA CYS A 79 -13.05 2.33 -3.15
C CYS A 79 -12.70 2.41 -1.65
N PHE A 80 -12.75 1.26 -0.96
CA PHE A 80 -12.06 1.10 0.30
C PHE A 80 -10.61 0.67 0.01
N VAL A 81 -9.64 1.52 0.34
CA VAL A 81 -8.22 1.28 0.03
C VAL A 81 -7.45 0.96 1.29
N VAL A 82 -6.68 -0.13 1.24
CA VAL A 82 -5.74 -0.54 2.30
C VAL A 82 -4.33 -0.35 1.75
N TYR A 83 -3.70 0.76 2.11
CA TYR A 83 -2.28 1.00 1.84
C TYR A 83 -1.43 0.58 3.05
N PHE A 84 -0.37 -0.19 2.77
CA PHE A 84 0.68 -0.51 3.75
C PHE A 84 2.03 -0.67 3.04
N PRO A 85 3.10 0.01 3.51
CA PRO A 85 4.43 -0.18 2.96
C PRO A 85 5.07 -1.46 3.53
N ALA A 86 5.77 -2.23 2.69
CA ALA A 86 6.46 -3.43 3.14
C ALA A 86 7.53 -3.16 4.21
N THR A 87 8.05 -1.92 4.27
CA THR A 87 9.10 -1.51 5.22
C THR A 87 8.59 -1.17 6.63
N GLU A 88 7.28 -0.97 6.81
CA GLU A 88 6.70 -0.67 8.14
C GLU A 88 5.91 -1.88 8.62
N GLY A 89 6.57 -2.85 9.25
CA GLY A 89 5.88 -3.97 9.90
C GLY A 89 6.61 -5.30 9.87
N ASP A 90 5.83 -6.37 9.76
CA ASP A 90 6.20 -7.77 9.99
C ASP A 90 6.87 -8.46 8.77
N ILE A 91 7.31 -7.69 7.76
CA ILE A 91 7.95 -8.22 6.55
C ILE A 91 9.43 -7.89 6.58
N ASP A 92 10.29 -8.89 6.79
CA ASP A 92 11.73 -8.76 6.60
C ASP A 92 12.06 -8.92 5.10
N GLU A 93 12.52 -7.85 4.45
CA GLU A 93 12.87 -7.86 3.02
C GLU A 93 13.94 -8.92 2.67
N LEU A 94 14.75 -9.38 3.64
CA LEU A 94 15.83 -10.34 3.43
C LEU A 94 15.40 -11.80 3.68
N ASP A 95 14.29 -12.03 4.39
CA ASP A 95 13.82 -13.36 4.80
C ASP A 95 12.29 -13.48 4.81
N VAL A 96 11.63 -12.83 3.84
CA VAL A 96 10.16 -12.87 3.73
C VAL A 96 9.68 -14.22 3.23
N GLN A 97 8.80 -14.87 3.99
CA GLN A 97 8.05 -16.03 3.55
C GLN A 97 6.64 -15.61 3.06
N TYR A 98 6.04 -16.45 2.22
CA TYR A 98 4.68 -16.21 1.71
C TYR A 98 3.64 -16.04 2.83
N THR A 99 3.81 -16.78 3.93
CA THR A 99 2.98 -16.69 5.13
C THR A 99 3.03 -15.31 5.77
N ASP A 100 4.21 -14.69 5.81
CA ASP A 100 4.40 -13.35 6.38
C ASP A 100 3.65 -12.29 5.57
N ILE A 101 3.66 -12.41 4.24
CA ILE A 101 2.92 -11.52 3.34
C ILE A 101 1.41 -11.63 3.59
N ILE A 102 0.87 -12.85 3.69
CA ILE A 102 -0.56 -13.05 3.96
C ILE A 102 -0.94 -12.50 5.33
N LEU A 103 -0.13 -12.76 6.35
CA LEU A 103 -0.40 -12.29 7.71
C LEU A 103 -0.35 -10.76 7.78
N ALA A 104 0.63 -10.14 7.13
CA ALA A 104 0.74 -8.69 7.02
C ALA A 104 -0.47 -8.08 6.30
N CYS A 105 -0.91 -8.66 5.17
CA CYS A 105 -2.13 -8.25 4.47
C CYS A 105 -3.35 -8.35 5.40
N THR A 106 -3.53 -9.50 6.05
CA THR A 106 -4.65 -9.77 6.96
C THR A 106 -4.69 -8.74 8.08
N ARG A 107 -3.56 -8.51 8.75
CA ARG A 107 -3.42 -7.52 9.82
C ARG A 107 -3.80 -6.11 9.35
N ASN A 108 -3.23 -5.65 8.24
CA ASN A 108 -3.49 -4.30 7.72
C ASN A 108 -4.95 -4.10 7.32
N ILE A 109 -5.57 -5.11 6.70
CA ILE A 109 -7.00 -5.07 6.37
C ILE A 109 -7.84 -4.92 7.64
N LEU A 110 -7.58 -5.74 8.67
CA LEU A 110 -8.31 -5.69 9.94
C LEU A 110 -8.14 -4.35 10.65
N GLU A 111 -6.92 -3.85 10.76
CA GLU A 111 -6.62 -2.57 11.41
C GLU A 111 -7.35 -1.40 10.73
N LYS A 112 -7.40 -1.38 9.39
CA LYS A 112 -8.13 -0.35 8.64
C LYS A 112 -9.66 -0.52 8.74
N LEU A 113 -10.16 -1.76 8.76
CA LEU A 113 -11.60 -2.04 8.86
C LEU A 113 -12.18 -1.77 10.25
N GLN A 114 -11.38 -1.79 11.33
CA GLN A 114 -11.84 -1.44 12.68
C GLN A 114 -12.47 -0.04 12.75
N ALA A 115 -12.06 0.88 11.88
CA ALA A 115 -12.63 2.22 11.80
C ALA A 115 -14.04 2.25 11.15
N TYR A 116 -14.47 1.17 10.48
CA TYR A 116 -15.68 1.13 9.66
C TYR A 116 -16.68 0.05 10.10
N ALA A 117 -16.22 -1.02 10.77
CA ALA A 117 -17.05 -2.14 11.21
C ALA A 117 -17.02 -2.29 12.73
N SER A 118 -18.11 -2.84 13.31
CA SER A 118 -18.07 -3.23 14.71
C SER A 118 -17.01 -4.32 14.92
N PRO A 119 -16.23 -4.27 16.00
CA PRO A 119 -15.17 -5.26 16.27
C PRO A 119 -15.63 -6.72 16.17
N ASN A 120 -16.91 -6.96 16.48
CA ASN A 120 -17.51 -8.30 16.48
C ASN A 120 -17.58 -8.93 15.09
N LEU A 121 -17.92 -8.18 14.03
CA LEU A 121 -18.00 -8.73 12.67
C LEU A 121 -16.64 -9.21 12.14
N LEU A 122 -15.57 -8.46 12.45
CA LEU A 122 -14.20 -8.83 12.09
C LEU A 122 -13.71 -10.04 12.88
N LEU A 123 -14.03 -10.08 14.19
CA LEU A 123 -13.70 -11.22 15.04
C LEU A 123 -14.44 -12.48 14.60
N ASP A 124 -15.72 -12.37 14.23
CA ASP A 124 -16.52 -13.49 13.73
C ASP A 124 -15.96 -14.02 12.40
N TRP A 125 -15.57 -13.12 11.48
CA TRP A 125 -14.92 -13.51 10.23
C TRP A 125 -13.56 -14.19 10.48
N LEU A 126 -12.72 -13.63 11.37
CA LEU A 126 -11.43 -14.23 11.74
C LEU A 126 -11.60 -15.60 12.37
N GLN A 127 -12.56 -15.75 13.29
CA GLN A 127 -12.87 -17.03 13.92
C GLN A 127 -13.32 -18.05 12.87
N SER A 128 -14.11 -17.62 11.87
CA SER A 128 -14.57 -18.51 10.79
C SER A 128 -13.42 -19.06 9.93
N ARG A 129 -12.28 -18.34 9.87
CA ARG A 129 -11.09 -18.72 9.07
C ARG A 129 -9.91 -19.19 9.92
N TRP A 130 -10.11 -19.38 11.23
CA TRP A 130 -9.02 -19.66 12.17
C TRP A 130 -8.26 -20.96 11.85
N HIS A 131 -8.95 -21.97 11.31
CA HIS A 131 -8.31 -23.22 10.92
C HIS A 131 -7.43 -23.06 9.68
N GLU A 132 -7.93 -22.37 8.64
CA GLU A 132 -7.16 -22.05 7.43
C GLU A 132 -5.92 -21.23 7.76
N LEU A 133 -6.05 -20.24 8.65
CA LEU A 133 -4.93 -19.41 9.10
C LEU A 133 -3.86 -20.23 9.85
N LYS A 134 -4.28 -21.21 10.67
CA LYS A 134 -3.35 -22.13 11.34
C LYS A 134 -2.65 -23.06 10.37
N ASP A 135 -3.40 -23.60 9.41
CA ASP A 135 -2.85 -24.52 8.42
C ASP A 135 -1.84 -23.80 7.53
N LEU A 136 -2.12 -22.54 7.17
CA LEU A 136 -1.20 -21.67 6.45
C LEU A 136 0.07 -21.37 7.28
N ALA A 137 -0.08 -21.07 8.57
CA ALA A 137 1.07 -20.78 9.44
C ALA A 137 1.93 -22.02 9.76
N LEU A 138 1.37 -23.22 9.63
CA LEU A 138 2.02 -24.50 9.92
C LEU A 138 2.44 -25.26 8.66
N SER A 139 2.14 -24.75 7.46
CA SER A 139 2.54 -25.41 6.23
C SER A 139 4.03 -25.26 6.01
N ASP A 140 4.78 -26.36 6.15
CA ASP A 140 6.12 -26.48 5.60
C ASP A 140 6.00 -26.41 4.06
N MET A 141 6.43 -25.28 3.49
CA MET A 141 6.44 -25.10 2.04
C MET A 141 7.70 -25.75 1.49
N GLU A 142 7.57 -26.98 0.97
CA GLU A 142 8.62 -27.59 0.16
C GLU A 142 8.74 -26.83 -1.18
N PHE A 143 9.97 -26.42 -1.52
CA PHE A 143 10.33 -25.83 -2.81
C PHE A 143 10.46 -26.89 -3.91
#